data_AF-A0A2A7B8Y3-F1
#
_entry.id   AF-A0A2A7B8Y3-F1
#
_cell.length_a   1.000
_cell.length_b   1.000
_cell.length_c   1.000
_cell.angle_alpha   90.00
_cell.angle_beta   90.00
_cell.angle_gamma   90.00
#
_symmetry.space_group_name_H-M   'P 1'
#
loop_
_entity.id
_entity.type
_entity.pdbx_description
1 polymer ?
#
loop_
_entity_poly.entity_id
_entity_poly.type
_entity_poly.pdbx_seq_one_letter_code
_entity_poly.pdbx_strand_id
1 'polypeptide(L)'
;MADVLMIAGKPETIFKARDFEYLVEKHMGYEAAKYFREYAEKADEEVRSAKAGENTDLASYEADLESNHRAFQDIQTEAAVITGVLQEKRINREKIAHAVREIGKILSNQI
;
A
#
# COMPACT_ATOMS: atom_id res chain seq x y z
N MET A 1 9.44 -26.39 21.01
CA MET A 1 8.09 -26.96 21.18
C MET A 1 7.23 -26.26 20.15
N ALA A 2 6.63 -27.02 19.24
CA ALA A 2 5.74 -26.49 18.23
C ALA A 2 4.43 -26.00 18.89
N ASP A 3 3.85 -24.93 18.36
CA ASP A 3 2.59 -24.39 18.83
C ASP A 3 1.43 -25.21 18.24
N VAL A 4 0.39 -25.49 19.03
CA VAL A 4 -0.80 -26.20 18.56
C VAL A 4 -1.94 -25.20 18.44
N LEU A 5 -2.52 -25.08 17.24
CA LEU A 5 -3.69 -24.23 16.97
C LEU A 5 -4.89 -25.07 16.55
N MET A 6 -6.09 -24.58 16.84
CA MET A 6 -7.33 -25.17 16.34
C MET A 6 -7.67 -24.57 14.98
N ILE A 7 -7.49 -25.36 13.91
CA ILE A 7 -7.85 -24.98 12.54
C ILE A 7 -9.00 -25.88 12.09
N ALA A 8 -10.11 -25.28 11.63
CA ALA A 8 -11.31 -26.00 11.21
C ALA A 8 -11.82 -27.05 12.24
N GLY A 9 -11.68 -26.75 13.53
CA GLY A 9 -12.12 -27.63 14.62
C GLY A 9 -11.20 -28.81 14.94
N LYS A 10 -10.00 -28.90 14.33
CA LYS A 10 -9.00 -29.92 14.62
C LYS A 10 -7.73 -29.29 15.22
N PRO A 11 -7.08 -29.96 16.20
CA PRO A 11 -5.79 -29.52 16.69
C PRO A 11 -4.72 -29.83 15.64
N GLU A 12 -4.16 -28.78 15.05
CA GLU A 12 -3.09 -28.85 14.07
C GLU A 12 -1.79 -28.36 14.70
N THR A 13 -0.71 -29.13 14.54
CA THR A 13 0.63 -28.74 14.99
C THR A 13 1.25 -27.81 13.96
N ILE A 14 1.57 -26.59 14.35
CA ILE A 14 2.24 -25.62 13.48
C ILE A 14 3.74 -25.74 13.69
N PHE A 15 4.38 -26.42 12.75
CA PHE A 15 5.83 -26.50 12.69
C PHE A 15 6.42 -25.20 12.12
N LYS A 16 7.40 -24.65 12.83
CA LYS A 16 8.27 -23.59 12.33
C LYS A 16 9.46 -24.22 11.60
N ALA A 17 10.14 -23.45 10.74
CA ALA A 17 11.35 -23.93 10.05
C ALA A 17 12.38 -24.52 11.03
N ARG A 18 12.53 -23.92 12.23
CA ARG A 18 13.41 -24.44 13.30
C ARG A 18 13.02 -25.83 13.83
N ASP A 19 11.73 -26.17 13.85
CA ASP A 19 11.29 -27.50 14.29
C ASP A 19 11.72 -28.58 13.28
N PHE A 20 11.73 -28.25 11.98
CA PHE A 20 12.25 -29.12 10.93
C PHE A 20 13.77 -29.19 10.93
N GLU A 21 14.44 -28.06 11.13
CA GLU A 21 15.90 -28.01 11.21
C GLU A 21 16.44 -28.98 12.28
N TYR A 22 15.81 -29.01 13.46
CA TYR A 22 16.15 -29.95 14.53
C TYR A 22 16.00 -31.42 14.10
N LEU A 23 14.95 -31.75 13.34
CA LEU A 23 14.74 -33.10 12.82
C LEU A 23 15.79 -33.46 11.76
N VAL A 24 16.13 -32.52 10.88
CA VAL A 24 17.18 -32.69 9.86
C VAL A 24 18.53 -32.92 10.54
N GLU A 25 18.88 -32.13 11.56
CA GLU A 25 20.13 -32.33 12.30
C GLU A 25 20.17 -33.70 12.97
N LYS A 26 19.08 -34.09 13.63
CA LYS A 26 18.97 -35.35 14.37
C LYS A 26 19.07 -36.59 13.48
N HIS A 27 18.54 -36.53 12.26
CA HIS A 27 18.45 -37.69 11.37
C HIS A 27 19.45 -37.69 10.20
N MET A 28 19.94 -36.52 9.81
CA MET A 28 20.79 -36.34 8.61
C MET A 28 22.12 -35.64 8.93
N GLY A 29 22.29 -35.13 10.15
CA GLY A 29 23.52 -34.50 10.61
C GLY A 29 23.59 -33.00 10.36
N TYR A 30 24.62 -32.38 10.93
CA TYR A 30 24.80 -30.94 11.00
C TYR A 30 24.86 -30.24 9.64
N GLU A 31 25.58 -30.80 8.66
CA GLU A 31 25.72 -30.20 7.33
C GLU A 31 24.38 -30.12 6.59
N ALA A 32 23.52 -31.14 6.73
CA ALA A 32 22.19 -31.12 6.16
C ALA A 32 21.29 -30.07 6.83
N ALA A 33 21.40 -29.93 8.16
CA ALA A 33 20.66 -28.91 8.90
C ALA A 33 21.09 -27.49 8.54
N LYS A 34 22.39 -27.27 8.38
CA LYS A 34 22.96 -26.00 7.94
C LYS A 34 22.46 -25.61 6.54
N TYR A 35 22.50 -26.55 5.59
CA TYR A 35 21.96 -26.33 4.24
C TYR A 35 20.46 -26.00 4.28
N PHE A 36 19.68 -26.72 5.09
CA PHE A 36 18.26 -26.45 5.27
C PHE A 36 17.99 -25.06 5.84
N ARG A 37 18.77 -24.63 6.84
CA ARG A 37 18.66 -23.29 7.44
C ARG A 37 18.91 -22.20 6.39
N GLU A 38 20.01 -22.30 5.65
CA GLU A 38 20.35 -21.33 4.59
C GLU A 38 19.28 -21.28 3.49
N TYR A 39 18.69 -22.43 3.15
CA TYR A 39 17.59 -22.50 2.18
C TYR A 39 16.32 -21.83 2.71
N ALA A 40 15.93 -22.12 3.96
CA ALA A 40 14.76 -21.54 4.60
C ALA A 40 14.90 -20.01 4.76
N GLU A 41 16.08 -19.53 5.16
CA GLU A 41 16.37 -18.10 5.30
C GLU A 41 16.26 -17.37 3.95
N LYS A 42 16.77 -17.96 2.86
CA LYS A 42 16.62 -17.38 1.52
C LYS A 42 15.17 -17.31 1.08
N ALA A 43 14.39 -18.37 1.30
CA ALA A 43 12.97 -18.38 0.96
C ALA A 43 12.17 -17.33 1.75
N ASP A 44 12.46 -17.18 3.05
CA ASP A 44 11.84 -16.14 3.89
C ASP A 44 12.21 -14.72 3.45
N GLU A 45 13.45 -14.52 3.01
CA GLU A 45 13.93 -13.22 2.51
C GLU A 45 13.28 -12.86 1.16
N GLU A 46 13.14 -13.83 0.24
CA GLU A 46 12.42 -13.64 -1.03
C GLU A 46 10.96 -13.24 -0.80
N VAL A 47 10.26 -13.93 0.12
CA VAL A 47 8.88 -13.58 0.48
C VAL A 47 8.79 -12.21 1.13
N ARG A 48 9.74 -11.84 2.01
CA ARG A 48 9.79 -10.50 2.62
C ARG A 48 10.03 -9.41 1.59
N SER A 49 10.96 -9.62 0.66
CA SER A 49 11.27 -8.68 -0.42
C SER A 49 10.06 -8.48 -1.34
N ALA A 50 9.39 -9.57 -1.74
CA ALA A 50 8.18 -9.50 -2.56
C ALA A 50 7.05 -8.73 -1.86
N LYS A 51 6.79 -9.03 -0.57
CA LYS A 51 5.80 -8.30 0.23
C LYS A 51 6.17 -6.84 0.45
N ALA A 52 7.46 -6.53 0.60
CA ALA A 52 7.92 -5.15 0.73
C ALA A 52 7.65 -4.38 -0.57
N GLY A 53 7.94 -4.96 -1.73
CA GLY A 53 7.62 -4.37 -3.05
C GLY A 53 6.11 -4.14 -3.24
N GLU A 54 5.29 -5.14 -2.92
CA GLU A 54 3.83 -5.01 -3.00
C GLU A 54 3.30 -3.89 -2.09
N ASN A 55 3.82 -3.79 -0.85
CA ASN A 55 3.44 -2.74 0.09
C ASN A 55 3.89 -1.35 -0.38
N THR A 56 5.06 -1.23 -1.03
CA THR A 56 5.52 0.06 -1.57
C THR A 56 4.69 0.51 -2.76
N ASP A 57 4.31 -0.42 -3.64
CA ASP A 57 3.46 -0.12 -4.79
C ASP A 57 2.07 0.31 -4.35
N LEU A 58 1.49 -0.39 -3.36
CA LEU A 58 0.21 -0.04 -2.78
C LEU A 58 0.25 1.35 -2.11
N ALA A 59 1.28 1.62 -1.31
CA ALA A 59 1.45 2.92 -0.66
C ALA A 59 1.61 4.07 -1.67
N SER A 60 2.31 3.84 -2.78
CA SER A 60 2.42 4.81 -3.87
C SER A 60 1.06 5.10 -4.49
N TYR A 61 0.30 4.05 -4.78
CA TYR A 61 -1.04 4.19 -5.36
C TYR A 61 -2.00 4.94 -4.42
N GLU A 62 -1.96 4.64 -3.12
CA GLU A 62 -2.75 5.33 -2.10
C GLU A 62 -2.39 6.81 -2.01
N ALA A 63 -1.09 7.15 -2.06
CA ALA A 63 -0.63 8.53 -2.06
C ALA A 63 -1.11 9.31 -3.30
N ASP A 64 -1.05 8.69 -4.49
CA ASP A 64 -1.56 9.28 -5.73
C ASP A 64 -3.08 9.51 -5.67
N LEU A 65 -3.81 8.55 -5.08
CA LEU A 65 -5.25 8.66 -4.92
C LEU A 65 -5.63 9.76 -3.92
N GLU A 66 -4.88 9.92 -2.84
CA GLU A 66 -5.06 11.00 -1.87
C GLU A 66 -4.73 12.37 -2.49
N SER A 67 -3.66 12.47 -3.29
CA SER A 67 -3.33 13.69 -4.05
C SER A 67 -4.48 14.10 -4.97
N ASN A 68 -4.98 13.13 -5.76
CA ASN A 68 -6.13 13.36 -6.64
C ASN A 68 -7.39 13.76 -5.87
N HIS A 69 -7.65 13.14 -4.72
CA HIS A 69 -8.79 13.50 -3.89
C HIS A 69 -8.76 14.96 -3.44
N ARG A 70 -7.59 15.44 -2.97
CA ARG A 70 -7.41 16.85 -2.58
C ARG A 70 -7.57 17.78 -3.78
N ALA A 71 -6.97 17.44 -4.93
CA ALA A 71 -7.11 18.22 -6.16
C ALA A 71 -8.59 18.38 -6.58
N PHE A 72 -9.41 17.31 -6.47
CA PHE A 72 -10.83 17.40 -6.76
C PHE A 72 -11.62 18.27 -5.77
N GLN A 73 -11.26 18.27 -4.49
CA GLN A 73 -11.86 19.17 -3.50
C GLN A 73 -11.53 20.64 -3.80
N ASP A 74 -10.29 20.93 -4.18
CA ASP A 74 -9.87 22.29 -4.55
C ASP A 74 -10.60 22.77 -5.82
N ILE A 75 -10.73 21.90 -6.83
CA ILE A 75 -11.50 22.19 -8.04
C ILE A 75 -12.98 22.43 -7.72
N GLN A 76 -13.58 21.64 -6.82
CA GLN A 76 -14.97 21.87 -6.39
C GLN A 76 -15.12 23.24 -5.72
N THR A 77 -14.13 23.67 -4.94
CA THR A 77 -14.13 24.98 -4.28
C THR A 77 -14.14 26.10 -5.31
N GLU A 78 -13.27 26.05 -6.32
CA GLU A 78 -13.24 27.04 -7.40
C GLU A 78 -14.52 27.01 -8.27
N ALA A 79 -15.07 25.83 -8.52
CA ALA A 79 -16.34 25.68 -9.24
C ALA A 79 -17.53 26.29 -8.47
N ALA A 80 -17.53 26.17 -7.14
CA ALA A 80 -18.53 26.80 -6.28
C ALA A 80 -18.41 28.34 -6.31
N VAL A 81 -17.18 28.88 -6.35
CA VAL A 81 -16.96 30.32 -6.55
C VAL A 81 -17.57 30.80 -7.87
N ILE A 82 -17.32 30.08 -8.97
CA ILE A 82 -17.90 30.41 -10.28
C ILE A 82 -19.43 30.39 -10.23
N THR A 83 -20.01 29.35 -9.61
CA THR A 83 -21.46 29.22 -9.46
C THR A 83 -22.05 30.38 -8.67
N GLY A 84 -21.39 30.80 -7.58
CA GLY A 84 -21.77 31.98 -6.80
C GLY A 84 -21.80 33.25 -7.65
N VAL A 85 -20.74 33.49 -8.43
CA VAL A 85 -20.67 34.68 -9.32
C VAL A 85 -21.76 34.65 -10.40
N LEU A 86 -22.10 33.48 -10.92
CA LEU A 86 -23.16 33.33 -11.93
C LEU A 86 -24.57 33.61 -11.37
N GLN A 87 -24.76 33.51 -10.05
CA GLN A 87 -26.01 33.85 -9.38
C GLN A 87 -26.15 35.36 -9.07
N GLU A 88 -25.07 36.14 -9.20
CA GLU A 88 -25.09 37.59 -8.95
C GLU A 88 -25.87 38.34 -10.05
N LYS A 89 -26.60 39.41 -9.66
CA LYS A 89 -27.36 40.26 -10.60
C LYS A 89 -26.49 40.90 -11.69
N ARG A 90 -25.19 41.11 -11.40
CA ARG A 90 -24.19 41.58 -12.36
C ARG A 90 -22.99 40.64 -12.30
N ILE A 91 -22.71 39.96 -13.41
CA ILE A 91 -21.66 38.96 -13.48
C ILE A 91 -20.27 39.62 -13.47
N ASN A 92 -19.42 39.19 -12.54
CA ASN A 92 -18.01 39.56 -12.51
C ASN A 92 -17.16 38.58 -13.33
N ARG A 93 -16.83 38.96 -14.57
CA ARG A 93 -16.05 38.12 -15.49
C ARG A 93 -14.60 37.91 -15.05
N GLU A 94 -14.01 38.85 -14.33
CA GLU A 94 -12.62 38.75 -13.85
C GLU A 94 -12.50 37.66 -12.77
N LYS A 95 -13.47 37.60 -11.84
CA LYS A 95 -13.53 36.54 -10.84
C LYS A 95 -13.67 35.14 -11.46
N ILE A 96 -14.51 35.01 -12.50
CA ILE A 96 -14.66 33.74 -13.23
C ILE A 96 -13.34 33.37 -13.91
N ALA A 97 -12.69 34.31 -14.60
CA ALA A 97 -11.41 34.06 -15.26
C ALA A 97 -10.31 33.66 -14.28
N HIS A 98 -10.30 34.25 -13.08
CA HIS A 98 -9.38 33.86 -12.01
C HIS A 98 -9.63 32.41 -11.56
N ALA A 99 -10.86 32.06 -11.19
CA ALA A 99 -11.19 30.72 -10.71
C ALA A 99 -10.87 29.64 -11.77
N VAL A 100 -11.17 29.89 -13.05
CA VAL A 100 -10.81 28.99 -14.15
C VAL A 100 -9.30 28.82 -14.27
N ARG A 101 -8.51 29.88 -14.06
CA ARG A 101 -7.05 29.79 -14.06
C ARG A 101 -6.52 28.95 -12.91
N GLU A 102 -7.08 29.10 -11.71
CA GLU A 102 -6.68 28.30 -10.55
C GLU A 102 -7.02 26.82 -10.76
N ILE A 103 -8.20 26.49 -11.31
CA ILE A 103 -8.53 25.11 -11.73
C ILE A 103 -7.48 24.58 -12.70
N GLY A 104 -7.06 25.38 -13.69
CA GLY A 104 -6.01 25.00 -14.62
C GLY A 104 -4.67 24.70 -13.95
N LYS A 105 -4.29 25.46 -12.93
CA LYS A 105 -3.07 25.21 -12.14
C LYS A 105 -3.18 23.93 -11.31
N ILE A 106 -4.32 23.69 -10.66
CA ILE A 106 -4.56 22.49 -9.86
C ILE A 106 -4.43 21.25 -10.74
N LEU A 107 -5.04 21.26 -11.93
CA LEU A 107 -4.95 20.17 -12.90
C LEU A 107 -3.51 19.98 -13.41
N SER A 108 -2.78 21.06 -13.70
CA SER A 108 -1.40 20.97 -14.15
C SER A 108 -0.45 20.36 -13.11
N ASN A 109 -0.79 20.43 -11.83
CA ASN A 109 0.00 19.80 -10.77
C ASN A 109 -0.27 18.30 -10.62
N GLN A 110 -1.30 17.75 -11.30
CA GLN A 110 -1.65 16.32 -11.28
C GLN A 110 -1.22 15.57 -12.56
N ILE A 111 -0.74 16.28 -13.58
CA ILE A 111 -0.25 15.72 -14.86
C ILE A 111 1.28 15.66 -14.81
#